data_AF-B4VSV3-F1
#
_entry.id   AF-B4VSV3-F1
#
_cell.length_a   1.000
_cell.length_b   1.000
_cell.length_c   1.000
_cell.angle_alpha   90.00
_cell.angle_beta   90.00
_cell.angle_gamma   90.00
#
_symmetry.space_group_name_H-M   'P 1'
#
loop_
_entity.id
_entity.type
_entity.pdbx_description
1 polymer ?
#
loop_
_entity_poly.entity_id
_entity_poly.type
_entity_poly.pdbx_seq_one_letter_code
_entity_poly.pdbx_strand_id
1 'polypeptide(L)'
;MGEYLHKKMSAGTFNRDLKRFMQQLEALQGRLDRLYHCVNAANDQSHLLPSAFKELGIASEELQVAIEELLAQAEESAAMQLELAAERQRYQHLFQFLPHAYLETDTNGKIIEANQAAANLLNVSQQFLVGKPLVQRA
;
A
#
# COMPACT_ATOMS: atom_id res chain seq x y z
N MET A 1 -2.64 -20.42 -14.52
CA MET A 1 -3.41 -19.19 -14.82
C MET A 1 -4.54 -19.04 -13.80
N GLY A 2 -4.26 -18.54 -12.60
CA GLY A 2 -5.30 -18.45 -11.56
C GLY A 2 -5.02 -17.52 -10.37
N GLU A 3 -3.81 -16.99 -10.21
CA GLU A 3 -3.47 -16.14 -9.04
C GLU A 3 -3.52 -14.63 -9.31
N TYR A 4 -3.84 -14.20 -10.53
CA TYR A 4 -3.83 -12.78 -10.90
C TYR A 4 -5.05 -11.97 -10.43
N LEU A 5 -6.02 -12.58 -9.74
CA LEU A 5 -7.27 -11.92 -9.36
C LEU A 5 -7.27 -11.36 -7.92
N HIS A 6 -6.34 -11.75 -7.05
CA HIS A 6 -6.32 -11.22 -5.67
C HIS A 6 -5.61 -9.86 -5.53
N LYS A 7 -4.80 -9.45 -6.51
CA LYS A 7 -3.94 -8.25 -6.39
C LYS A 7 -4.65 -6.92 -6.69
N LYS A 8 -5.89 -6.93 -7.20
CA LYS A 8 -6.64 -5.70 -7.54
C LYS A 8 -7.64 -5.22 -6.49
N MET A 9 -7.85 -5.94 -5.38
CA MET A 9 -8.87 -5.55 -4.39
C MET A 9 -8.38 -4.62 -3.27
N SER A 10 -7.07 -4.45 -3.06
CA SER A 10 -6.55 -3.68 -1.91
C SER A 10 -6.50 -2.15 -2.12
N ALA A 11 -6.32 -1.65 -3.35
CA ALA A 11 -6.30 -0.20 -3.60
C ALA A 11 -7.71 0.43 -3.60
N GLY A 12 -8.74 -0.36 -3.93
CA GLY A 12 -10.12 0.12 -4.04
C GLY A 12 -10.85 0.25 -2.70
N THR A 13 -10.42 -0.51 -1.68
CA THR A 13 -10.92 -0.41 -0.31
C THR A 13 -10.24 0.74 0.42
N PHE A 14 -8.91 0.83 0.36
CA PHE A 14 -8.16 1.92 1.01
C PHE A 14 -8.62 3.33 0.58
N ASN A 15 -8.84 3.54 -0.73
CA ASN A 15 -9.32 4.83 -1.23
C ASN A 15 -10.78 5.11 -0.80
N ARG A 16 -11.58 4.07 -0.57
CA ARG A 16 -12.95 4.20 -0.06
C ARG A 16 -12.98 4.54 1.43
N ASP A 17 -12.12 3.90 2.22
CA ASP A 17 -12.07 4.09 3.67
C ASP A 17 -11.46 5.44 4.03
N LEU A 18 -10.39 5.85 3.32
CA LEU A 18 -9.83 7.21 3.45
C LEU A 18 -10.86 8.29 3.07
N LYS A 19 -11.64 8.05 2.01
CA LYS A 19 -12.70 8.98 1.60
C LYS A 19 -13.82 9.06 2.64
N ARG A 20 -14.20 7.94 3.25
CA ARG A 20 -15.18 7.89 4.34
C ARG A 20 -14.68 8.64 5.57
N PHE A 21 -13.42 8.45 5.94
CA PHE A 21 -12.78 9.16 7.03
C PHE A 21 -12.74 10.68 6.81
N MET A 22 -12.36 11.12 5.60
CA MET A 22 -12.36 12.55 5.27
C MET A 22 -13.77 13.15 5.34
N GLN A 23 -14.80 12.42 4.89
CA GLN A 23 -16.19 12.84 5.02
C GLN A 23 -16.64 12.94 6.49
N GLN A 24 -16.19 12.00 7.34
CA GLN A 24 -16.49 12.04 8.77
C GLN A 24 -15.80 13.22 9.48
N LEU A 25 -14.54 13.51 9.13
CA LEU A 25 -13.81 14.68 9.65
C LEU A 25 -14.47 16.00 9.25
N GLU A 26 -14.87 16.15 7.98
CA GLU A 26 -15.59 17.34 7.51
C GLU A 26 -16.94 17.50 8.23
N ALA A 27 -17.67 16.40 8.43
CA ALA A 27 -18.94 16.42 9.16
C ALA A 27 -18.75 16.82 10.63
N LEU A 28 -17.69 16.32 11.28
CA LEU A 28 -17.35 16.68 12.65
C LEU A 28 -16.98 18.17 12.76
N GLN A 29 -16.10 18.67 11.89
CA GLN A 29 -15.71 20.08 11.86
C GLN A 29 -16.93 21.00 11.65
N GLY A 30 -17.78 20.69 10.66
CA GLY A 30 -19.00 21.46 10.41
C GLY A 30 -20.04 21.38 11.53
N ARG A 31 -19.97 20.37 12.42
CA ARG A 31 -20.80 20.29 13.63
C ARG A 31 -20.20 21.13 14.76
N LEU A 32 -18.88 21.07 14.97
CA LEU A 32 -18.18 21.92 15.94
C LEU A 32 -18.38 23.41 15.65
N ASP A 33 -18.30 23.80 14.38
CA ASP A 33 -18.55 25.19 13.96
C ASP A 33 -19.98 25.64 14.29
N ARG A 34 -20.97 24.77 14.00
CA ARG A 34 -22.37 25.06 14.34
C ARG A 34 -22.58 25.18 15.84
N LEU A 35 -21.97 24.31 16.64
CA LEU A 35 -22.04 24.37 18.09
C LEU A 35 -21.41 25.66 18.64
N TYR A 36 -20.24 26.03 18.13
CA TYR A 36 -19.57 27.27 18.49
C TYR A 36 -20.45 28.50 18.21
N HIS A 37 -21.11 28.53 17.04
CA HIS A 37 -22.02 29.62 16.69
C HIS A 37 -23.32 29.61 17.52
N CYS A 38 -23.92 28.45 17.80
CA CYS A 38 -25.15 28.33 18.58
C CYS A 38 -24.96 28.73 20.05
N VAL A 39 -23.86 28.33 20.68
CA VAL A 39 -23.55 28.70 22.08
C VAL A 39 -23.31 30.20 22.20
N ASN A 40 -22.69 30.82 21.20
CA ASN A 40 -22.41 32.26 21.19
C ASN A 40 -23.61 33.14 20.81
N ALA A 41 -24.64 32.58 20.15
CA ALA A 41 -25.80 33.35 19.67
C ALA A 41 -27.08 33.20 20.55
N ALA A 42 -27.17 32.18 21.41
CA ALA A 42 -28.38 31.87 22.17
C ALA A 42 -28.32 32.32 23.64
N ASN A 43 -29.36 33.04 24.09
CA ASN A 43 -29.54 33.48 25.49
C ASN A 43 -30.11 32.40 26.42
N ASP A 44 -30.59 31.26 25.89
CA ASP A 44 -31.09 30.12 26.66
C ASP A 44 -30.32 28.84 26.27
N GLN A 45 -29.42 28.44 27.16
CA GLN A 45 -28.39 27.41 26.93
C GLN A 45 -28.81 26.02 27.42
N SER A 46 -29.99 25.91 28.03
CA SER A 46 -30.38 24.81 28.93
C SER A 46 -30.56 23.46 28.23
N HIS A 47 -30.96 23.43 26.97
CA HIS A 47 -31.23 22.20 26.20
C HIS A 47 -30.31 21.96 25.00
N LEU A 48 -29.58 22.99 24.55
CA LEU A 48 -28.67 22.88 23.41
C LEU A 48 -27.38 22.12 23.77
N LEU A 49 -26.80 22.41 24.94
CA LEU A 49 -25.55 21.77 25.38
C LEU A 49 -25.63 20.24 25.51
N PRO A 50 -26.66 19.64 26.15
CA PRO A 50 -26.76 18.18 26.25
C PRO A 50 -26.87 17.48 24.89
N SER A 51 -27.61 18.07 23.94
CA SER A 51 -27.75 17.52 22.59
C SER A 51 -26.41 17.56 21.83
N ALA A 52 -25.68 18.67 21.94
CA ALA A 52 -24.36 18.87 21.38
C ALA A 52 -23.32 17.84 21.89
N PHE A 53 -23.30 17.60 23.20
CA PHE A 53 -22.39 16.61 23.79
C PHE A 53 -22.72 15.18 23.37
N LYS A 54 -24.01 14.81 23.30
CA LYS A 54 -24.42 13.51 22.79
C LYS A 54 -23.98 13.32 21.34
N GLU A 55 -24.18 14.35 20.53
CA GLU A 55 -23.81 14.37 19.13
C GLU A 55 -22.30 14.25 18.90
N LEU A 56 -21.50 14.94 19.72
CA LEU A 56 -20.03 14.84 19.72
C LEU A 56 -19.55 13.47 20.18
N GLY A 57 -20.19 12.88 21.19
CA GLY A 57 -19.89 11.53 21.67
C GLY A 57 -20.03 10.49 20.56
N ILE A 58 -21.14 10.50 19.83
CA ILE A 58 -21.37 9.59 18.69
C ILE A 58 -20.30 9.78 17.62
N ALA A 59 -19.97 11.04 17.27
CA ALA A 59 -18.96 11.31 16.26
C ALA A 59 -17.55 10.87 16.70
N SER A 60 -17.24 11.00 17.98
CA SER A 60 -15.97 10.54 18.56
C SER A 60 -15.88 9.02 18.54
N GLU A 61 -16.96 8.31 18.86
CA GLU A 61 -17.01 6.84 18.79
C GLU A 61 -16.82 6.35 17.34
N GLU A 62 -17.51 6.96 16.38
CA GLU A 62 -17.34 6.64 14.96
C GLU A 62 -15.90 6.88 14.48
N LEU A 63 -15.28 7.98 14.93
CA LEU A 63 -13.89 8.29 14.60
C LEU A 63 -12.92 7.27 15.18
N GLN A 64 -13.16 6.85 16.42
CA GLN A 64 -12.31 5.86 17.08
C GLN A 64 -12.35 4.52 16.35
N VAL A 65 -13.54 4.05 15.96
CA VAL A 65 -13.70 2.83 15.15
C VAL A 65 -12.95 2.96 13.82
N ALA A 66 -13.07 4.09 13.13
CA ALA A 66 -12.38 4.31 11.86
C ALA A 66 -10.85 4.31 12.01
N ILE A 67 -10.32 4.84 13.12
CA ILE A 67 -8.88 4.81 13.41
C ILE A 67 -8.41 3.37 13.65
N GLU A 68 -9.15 2.59 14.44
CA GLU A 68 -8.84 1.18 14.72
C GLU A 68 -8.80 0.35 13.42
N GLU A 69 -9.78 0.54 12.53
CA GLU A 69 -9.82 -0.10 11.21
C GLU A 69 -8.60 0.30 10.35
N LEU A 70 -8.24 1.58 10.33
CA LEU A 70 -7.10 2.08 9.55
C LEU A 70 -5.76 1.53 10.06
N LEU A 71 -5.59 1.44 11.38
CA LEU A 71 -4.39 0.86 11.99
C LEU A 71 -4.26 -0.63 11.67
N ALA A 72 -5.35 -1.40 11.82
CA ALA A 72 -5.36 -2.82 11.47
C ALA A 72 -4.97 -3.06 10.01
N GLN A 73 -5.50 -2.23 9.09
CA GLN A 73 -5.17 -2.33 7.67
C GLN A 73 -3.71 -1.96 7.37
N ALA A 74 -3.16 -0.96 8.08
CA ALA A 74 -1.76 -0.57 7.95
C ALA A 74 -0.82 -1.69 8.41
N GLU A 75 -1.14 -2.36 9.52
CA GLU A 75 -0.39 -3.53 10.02
C GLU A 75 -0.43 -4.68 9.03
N GLU A 76 -1.61 -5.00 8.47
CA GLU A 76 -1.77 -6.05 7.47
C GLU A 76 -0.92 -5.76 6.21
N SER A 77 -0.98 -4.51 5.72
CA SER A 77 -0.18 -4.09 4.57
C SER A 77 1.32 -4.18 4.85
N ALA A 78 1.76 -3.81 6.05
CA ALA A 78 3.17 -3.92 6.43
C ALA A 78 3.61 -5.40 6.48
N ALA A 79 2.77 -6.28 7.02
CA ALA A 79 3.04 -7.72 7.05
C ALA A 79 3.17 -8.31 5.63
N MET A 80 2.25 -7.97 4.72
CA MET A 80 2.33 -8.42 3.31
C MET A 80 3.59 -7.92 2.61
N GLN A 81 4.00 -6.68 2.87
CA GLN A 81 5.23 -6.13 2.28
C GLN A 81 6.48 -6.87 2.78
N LEU A 82 6.52 -7.20 4.06
CA LEU A 82 7.60 -7.99 4.65
C LEU A 82 7.67 -9.41 4.06
N GLU A 83 6.51 -10.07 3.92
CA GLU A 83 6.44 -11.40 3.31
C GLU A 83 6.90 -11.38 1.85
N LEU A 84 6.44 -10.42 1.07
CA LEU A 84 6.87 -10.26 -0.32
C LEU A 84 8.37 -9.97 -0.42
N ALA A 85 8.92 -9.17 0.48
CA ALA A 85 10.36 -8.89 0.52
C ALA A 85 11.15 -10.17 0.84
N ALA A 86 10.70 -10.96 1.81
CA ALA A 86 11.32 -12.24 2.17
C ALA A 86 11.26 -13.24 1.00
N GLU A 87 10.12 -13.33 0.32
CA GLU A 87 9.97 -14.21 -0.83
C GLU A 87 10.85 -13.77 -2.02
N ARG A 88 10.91 -12.46 -2.30
CA ARG A 88 11.82 -11.91 -3.32
C ARG A 88 13.27 -12.22 -3.00
N GLN A 89 13.69 -12.06 -1.75
CA GLN A 89 15.04 -12.40 -1.32
C GLN A 89 15.32 -13.91 -1.49
N ARG A 90 14.36 -14.76 -1.11
CA ARG A 90 14.46 -16.21 -1.31
C ARG A 90 14.59 -16.57 -2.79
N TYR A 91 13.76 -15.97 -3.64
CA TYR A 91 13.81 -16.17 -5.09
C TYR A 91 15.17 -15.73 -5.65
N GLN A 92 15.63 -14.52 -5.31
CA GLN A 92 16.93 -14.00 -5.77
C GLN A 92 18.08 -14.92 -5.34
N HIS A 93 18.05 -15.40 -4.10
CA HIS A 93 19.05 -16.35 -3.61
C HIS A 93 19.01 -17.64 -4.41
N LEU A 94 17.84 -18.26 -4.58
CA LEU A 94 17.72 -19.49 -5.37
C LEU A 94 18.20 -19.27 -6.80
N PHE A 95 17.69 -18.24 -7.48
CA PHE A 95 18.05 -17.88 -8.85
C PHE A 95 19.55 -17.70 -9.03
N GLN A 96 20.18 -16.90 -8.16
CA GLN A 96 21.60 -16.59 -8.24
C GLN A 96 22.46 -17.85 -8.12
N PHE A 97 22.07 -18.81 -7.29
CA PHE A 97 22.84 -20.01 -6.97
C PHE A 97 22.34 -21.28 -7.67
N LEU A 98 21.44 -21.19 -8.64
CA LEU A 98 21.11 -22.33 -9.50
C LEU A 98 22.38 -22.81 -10.21
N PRO A 99 22.59 -24.14 -10.33
CA PRO A 99 23.77 -24.70 -11.00
C PRO A 99 23.72 -24.53 -12.53
N HIS A 100 22.54 -24.20 -13.09
CA HIS A 100 22.34 -24.02 -14.52
C HIS A 100 22.43 -22.54 -14.90
N ALA A 101 23.14 -22.24 -15.98
CA ALA A 101 23.16 -20.90 -16.55
C ALA A 101 21.76 -20.50 -17.04
N TYR A 102 21.27 -19.36 -16.56
CA TYR A 102 19.99 -18.80 -16.95
C TYR A 102 20.14 -17.33 -17.35
N LEU A 103 19.49 -16.99 -18.47
CA LEU A 103 19.39 -15.63 -18.99
C LEU A 103 17.92 -15.37 -19.31
N GLU A 104 17.42 -14.23 -18.85
CA GLU A 104 16.13 -13.70 -19.30
C GLU A 104 16.39 -12.54 -20.25
N THR A 105 15.67 -12.51 -21.37
CA THR A 105 15.73 -11.43 -22.34
C THR A 105 14.38 -10.78 -22.54
N ASP A 106 14.38 -9.48 -22.86
CA ASP A 106 13.19 -8.84 -23.41
C ASP A 106 12.89 -9.33 -24.85
N THR A 107 11.80 -8.81 -25.41
CA THR A 107 11.37 -9.15 -26.78
C THR A 107 12.36 -8.72 -27.87
N ASN A 108 13.28 -7.80 -27.58
CA ASN A 108 14.33 -7.36 -28.50
C ASN A 108 15.66 -8.12 -28.28
N GLY A 109 15.67 -9.11 -27.39
CA GLY A 109 16.87 -9.91 -27.08
C GLY A 109 17.86 -9.23 -26.14
N LYS A 110 17.48 -8.13 -25.47
CA LYS A 110 18.29 -7.50 -24.44
C LYS A 110 18.19 -8.33 -23.15
N ILE A 111 19.34 -8.71 -22.59
CA ILE A 111 19.40 -9.43 -21.31
C ILE A 111 18.85 -8.52 -20.21
N ILE A 112 17.79 -8.95 -19.54
CA ILE A 112 17.20 -8.25 -18.40
C ILE A 112 17.62 -8.88 -17.07
N GLU A 113 17.86 -10.20 -17.05
CA GLU A 113 18.42 -10.91 -15.92
C GLU A 113 19.41 -11.99 -16.37
N ALA A 114 20.40 -12.25 -15.53
CA ALA A 114 21.41 -13.29 -15.72
C ALA A 114 21.76 -13.84 -14.35
N ASN A 115 21.90 -15.15 -14.15
CA ASN A 115 22.35 -15.68 -12.85
C ASN A 115 23.88 -15.86 -12.78
N GLN A 116 24.40 -16.25 -11.61
CA GLN A 116 25.85 -16.44 -11.43
C GLN A 116 26.42 -17.51 -12.37
N ALA A 117 25.69 -18.59 -12.58
CA ALA A 117 26.13 -19.66 -13.48
C ALA A 117 26.27 -19.15 -14.94
N ALA A 118 25.38 -18.27 -15.40
CA ALA A 118 25.51 -17.64 -16.72
C ALA A 118 26.71 -16.69 -16.80
N ALA A 119 26.93 -15.88 -15.76
CA ALA A 119 28.10 -15.00 -15.67
C ALA A 119 29.41 -15.80 -15.73
N ASN A 120 29.48 -16.92 -15.00
CA ASN A 120 30.63 -17.81 -15.02
C ASN A 120 30.81 -18.49 -16.38
N LEU A 121 29.73 -18.98 -16.99
CA LEU A 121 29.75 -19.65 -18.29
C LEU A 121 30.23 -18.72 -19.42
N LEU A 122 29.74 -17.48 -19.42
CA LEU A 122 30.10 -16.47 -20.41
C LEU A 122 31.43 -15.77 -20.08
N ASN A 123 32.00 -16.01 -18.91
CA ASN A 123 33.19 -15.35 -18.39
C ASN A 123 33.07 -13.81 -18.40
N VAL A 124 31.88 -13.31 -18.06
CA VAL A 124 31.55 -11.88 -17.99
C VAL A 124 30.79 -11.64 -16.69
N SER A 125 31.20 -10.65 -15.92
CA SER A 125 30.49 -10.29 -14.69
C SER A 125 29.02 -9.94 -14.98
N GLN A 126 28.12 -10.41 -14.11
CA GLN A 126 26.66 -10.25 -14.23
C GLN A 126 26.24 -8.80 -14.51
N GLN A 127 26.91 -7.83 -13.86
CA GLN A 127 26.66 -6.39 -14.04
C GLN A 127 26.93 -5.88 -15.47
N PHE A 128 27.75 -6.59 -16.25
CA PHE A 128 28.07 -6.27 -17.64
C PHE A 128 27.23 -7.07 -18.64
N LEU A 129 26.54 -8.12 -18.20
CA LEU A 129 25.58 -8.87 -19.01
C LEU A 129 24.24 -8.16 -19.08
N VAL A 130 23.72 -7.73 -17.93
CA VAL A 130 22.43 -7.04 -17.86
C VAL A 130 22.46 -5.77 -18.71
N GLY A 131 21.48 -5.68 -19.61
CA GLY A 131 21.31 -4.58 -20.53
C GLY A 131 22.02 -4.72 -21.88
N LYS A 132 22.79 -5.79 -22.11
CA LYS A 132 23.41 -6.09 -23.40
C LYS A 132 22.49 -6.95 -24.28
N PRO A 133 22.54 -6.81 -25.60
CA PRO A 133 21.87 -7.74 -26.50
C PRO A 133 22.55 -9.11 -26.41
N LEU A 134 21.76 -10.18 -26.35
CA LEU A 134 22.24 -11.56 -26.34
C LEU A 134 22.93 -11.92 -27.66
N VAL A 135 22.41 -11.37 -28.76
CA VAL A 135 22.96 -11.54 -30.11
C VAL A 135 23.39 -10.19 -30.66
N GLN A 136 24.64 -10.08 -31.12
CA GLN A 136 25.06 -8.95 -31.94
C GLN A 136 24.78 -9.29 -33.40
N ARG A 137 24.14 -8.37 -34.13
CA ARG A 137 24.09 -8.45 -35.59
C ARG A 137 25.51 -8.18 -36.10
N ALA A 138 26.05 -9.16 -36.83
CA ALA A 138 27.28 -9.01 -37.62
C ALA A 138 27.04 -8.12 -38.85
#